data_AF-A0A081NJ17-F1
#
_entry.id   AF-A0A081NJ17-F1
#
_cell.length_a   1.000
_cell.length_b   1.000
_cell.length_c   1.000
_cell.angle_alpha   90.00
_cell.angle_beta   90.00
_cell.angle_gamma   90.00
#
_symmetry.space_group_name_H-M   'P 1'
#
loop_
_entity.id
_entity.type
_entity.pdbx_description
1 polymer ?
#
loop_
_entity_poly.entity_id
_entity_poly.type
_entity_poly.pdbx_seq_one_letter_code
_entity_poly.pdbx_strand_id
1 'polypeptide(L)'
;MLLVGINKGLGQGQKRNLAGKSKRILNEFKSSRPDLSNQPDNIVKTEYLTTMIDECLAKGKDPSVIRSLFNTMTEPEKETMCFTGVNDLDSWLLERMHYYASIHSIDSLFNATRRSLSYLERPISKESNSGKVWAGKNPYNPNMIEKVLDIQRACNNFIKISPKDNKTPAMRLARIFHKGAATSGQVIQL
;
A
#
# COMPACT_ATOMS: atom_id res chain seq x y z
N MET A 1 13.78 -3.48 -7.00
CA MET A 1 12.46 -2.98 -7.44
C MET A 1 11.41 -4.05 -7.22
N LEU A 2 10.28 -3.72 -6.57
CA LEU A 2 9.18 -4.65 -6.29
C LEU A 2 8.01 -4.42 -7.25
N LEU A 3 7.45 -5.50 -7.78
CA LEU A 3 6.20 -5.52 -8.51
C LEU A 3 5.09 -6.09 -7.62
N VAL A 4 3.89 -5.51 -7.70
CA VAL A 4 2.74 -5.94 -6.92
C VAL A 4 1.60 -6.35 -7.85
N GLY A 5 1.11 -7.57 -7.68
CA GLY A 5 -0.05 -8.12 -8.38
C GLY A 5 -1.26 -8.22 -7.45
N ILE A 6 -2.46 -7.98 -7.98
CA ILE A 6 -3.73 -8.18 -7.26
C ILE A 6 -4.77 -8.81 -8.19
N ASN A 7 -5.66 -9.64 -7.63
CA ASN A 7 -6.76 -10.20 -8.40
C ASN A 7 -7.95 -9.22 -8.45
N LYS A 8 -8.15 -8.58 -9.62
CA LYS A 8 -9.21 -7.57 -9.80
C LYS A 8 -10.59 -8.18 -10.11
N GLY A 9 -10.65 -9.43 -10.57
CA GLY A 9 -11.88 -10.07 -11.07
C GLY A 9 -12.84 -10.59 -10.00
N LEU A 10 -12.50 -10.44 -8.72
CA LEU A 10 -13.29 -11.02 -7.62
C LEU A 10 -14.52 -10.18 -7.28
N GLY A 11 -15.65 -10.88 -7.04
CA GLY A 11 -16.87 -10.28 -6.52
C GLY A 11 -16.74 -9.83 -5.05
N GLN A 12 -17.61 -8.92 -4.61
CA GLN A 12 -17.53 -8.35 -3.26
C GLN A 12 -17.68 -9.40 -2.15
N GLY A 13 -18.53 -10.42 -2.35
CA GLY A 13 -18.70 -11.52 -1.41
C GLY A 13 -17.44 -12.39 -1.28
N GLN A 14 -16.78 -12.69 -2.41
CA GLN A 14 -15.53 -13.45 -2.43
C GLN A 14 -14.41 -12.70 -1.71
N LYS A 15 -14.28 -11.39 -1.94
CA LYS A 15 -13.31 -10.53 -1.24
C LYS A 15 -13.52 -10.54 0.28
N ARG A 16 -14.78 -10.44 0.73
CA ARG A 16 -15.12 -10.53 2.18
C ARG A 16 -14.75 -11.88 2.77
N ASN A 17 -15.02 -12.96 2.03
CA ASN A 17 -14.65 -14.31 2.46
C ASN A 17 -13.13 -14.45 2.60
N LEU A 18 -12.35 -14.00 1.60
CA LEU A 18 -10.88 -14.02 1.67
C LEU A 18 -10.34 -13.21 2.84
N ALA A 19 -10.83 -11.99 3.06
CA ALA A 19 -10.43 -11.17 4.20
C ALA A 19 -10.79 -11.84 5.54
N GLY A 20 -11.93 -12.55 5.61
CA GLY A 20 -12.32 -13.36 6.76
C GLY A 20 -11.38 -14.54 7.01
N LYS A 21 -11.03 -15.29 5.96
CA LYS A 21 -10.05 -16.39 6.03
C LYS A 21 -8.69 -15.89 6.52
N SER A 22 -8.21 -14.77 6.00
CA SER A 22 -6.95 -14.17 6.44
C SER A 22 -6.94 -13.77 7.91
N LYS A 23 -8.06 -13.30 8.46
CA LYS A 23 -8.20 -13.03 9.90
C LYS A 23 -8.14 -14.31 10.74
N ARG A 24 -8.73 -15.41 10.26
CA ARG A 24 -8.67 -16.71 10.94
C ARG A 24 -7.25 -17.23 11.01
N ILE A 25 -6.54 -17.23 9.87
CA ILE A 25 -5.12 -17.65 9.78
C ILE A 25 -4.26 -16.81 10.74
N LEU A 26 -4.48 -15.50 10.79
CA LEU A 26 -3.73 -14.62 11.69
C LEU A 26 -4.00 -14.95 13.17
N ASN A 27 -5.24 -15.23 13.53
CA ASN A 27 -5.61 -15.61 14.89
C ASN A 27 -5.04 -16.99 15.26
N GLU A 28 -5.08 -17.97 14.36
CA GLU A 28 -4.46 -19.29 14.54
C GLU A 28 -2.95 -19.16 14.77
N PHE A 29 -2.28 -18.32 13.96
CA PHE A 29 -0.86 -18.05 14.13
C PHE A 29 -0.55 -17.40 15.49
N LYS A 30 -1.38 -16.45 15.95
CA LYS A 30 -1.28 -15.87 17.31
C LYS A 30 -1.48 -16.92 18.40
N SER A 31 -2.42 -17.84 18.24
CA SER A 31 -2.66 -18.92 19.22
C SER A 31 -1.49 -19.90 19.29
N SER A 32 -0.78 -20.14 18.18
CA SER A 32 0.38 -21.03 18.15
C SER A 32 1.64 -20.46 18.83
N ARG A 33 1.69 -19.13 19.02
CA ARG A 33 2.85 -18.39 19.52
C ARG A 33 2.42 -17.42 20.64
N PRO A 34 2.45 -17.87 21.91
CA PRO A 34 1.99 -17.06 23.06
C PRO A 34 2.72 -15.73 23.21
N ASP A 35 3.99 -15.67 22.77
CA ASP A 35 4.84 -14.48 22.70
C ASP A 35 4.28 -13.38 21.78
N LEU A 36 3.57 -13.76 20.72
CA LEU A 36 2.98 -12.84 19.74
C LEU A 36 1.51 -12.52 20.00
N SER A 37 0.87 -13.18 20.97
CA SER A 37 -0.57 -13.06 21.23
C SER A 37 -1.01 -11.61 21.51
N ASN A 38 -0.22 -10.88 22.30
CA ASN A 38 -0.47 -9.48 22.66
C ASN A 38 0.10 -8.46 21.66
N GLN A 39 0.79 -8.91 20.61
CA GLN A 39 1.41 -8.01 19.63
C GLN A 39 0.38 -7.48 18.62
N PRO A 40 0.59 -6.27 18.09
CA PRO A 40 -0.26 -5.72 17.05
C PRO A 40 -0.13 -6.53 15.74
N ASP A 41 -1.22 -6.57 14.96
CA ASP A 41 -1.33 -7.41 13.75
C ASP A 41 -0.22 -7.18 12.72
N ASN A 42 0.36 -5.98 12.65
CA ASN A 42 1.45 -5.68 11.74
C ASN A 42 2.71 -6.47 12.09
N ILE A 43 3.08 -6.54 13.37
CA ILE A 43 4.25 -7.28 13.83
C ILE A 43 4.05 -8.78 13.58
N VAL A 44 2.85 -9.31 13.88
CA VAL A 44 2.53 -10.72 13.67
C VAL A 44 2.60 -11.11 12.18
N LYS A 45 2.16 -10.24 11.27
CA LYS A 45 2.25 -10.47 9.82
C LYS A 45 3.68 -10.44 9.31
N THR A 46 4.48 -9.50 9.81
CA THR A 46 5.92 -9.43 9.55
C THR A 46 6.60 -10.73 9.99
N GLU A 47 6.36 -11.18 11.22
CA GLU A 47 6.94 -12.41 11.75
C GLU A 47 6.55 -13.64 10.93
N TYR A 48 5.28 -13.71 10.52
CA TYR A 48 4.80 -14.75 9.62
C TYR A 48 5.56 -14.75 8.27
N LEU A 49 5.79 -13.57 7.68
CA LEU A 49 6.54 -13.45 6.43
C LEU A 49 8.01 -13.85 6.62
N THR A 50 8.64 -13.49 7.73
CA THR A 50 10.00 -13.95 8.07
C THR A 50 10.06 -15.48 8.09
N THR A 51 9.13 -16.13 8.80
CA THR A 51 9.09 -17.60 8.87
C THR A 51 8.91 -18.25 7.49
N MET A 52 8.06 -17.66 6.64
CA MET A 52 7.85 -18.14 5.27
C MET A 52 9.09 -17.98 4.39
N ILE A 53 9.81 -16.86 4.51
CA ILE A 53 11.03 -16.61 3.75
C ILE A 53 12.13 -17.56 4.19
N ASP A 54 12.34 -17.72 5.50
CA ASP A 54 13.36 -18.61 6.06
C ASP A 54 13.09 -20.07 5.66
N GLU A 55 11.82 -20.50 5.66
CA GLU A 55 11.43 -21.83 5.16
C GLU A 55 11.68 -22.00 3.66
N CYS A 56 11.44 -20.97 2.84
CA CYS A 56 11.75 -21.00 1.42
C CYS A 56 13.25 -21.13 1.17
N LEU A 57 14.06 -20.32 1.88
CA LEU A 57 15.52 -20.35 1.80
C LEU A 57 16.08 -21.70 2.24
N ALA A 58 15.57 -22.27 3.34
CA ALA A 58 15.97 -23.59 3.82
C ALA A 58 15.63 -24.72 2.81
N LYS A 59 14.57 -24.56 2.03
CA LYS A 59 14.18 -25.48 0.95
C LYS A 59 14.91 -25.20 -0.38
N GLY A 60 15.80 -24.21 -0.43
CA GLY A 60 16.50 -23.80 -1.65
C GLY A 60 15.59 -23.20 -2.72
N LYS A 61 14.43 -22.67 -2.32
CA LYS A 61 13.50 -21.98 -3.23
C LYS A 61 13.75 -20.48 -3.22
N ASP A 62 13.65 -19.85 -4.38
CA ASP A 62 13.79 -18.41 -4.50
C ASP A 62 12.62 -17.68 -3.80
N PRO A 63 12.89 -16.84 -2.78
CA PRO A 63 11.85 -16.04 -2.12
C PRO A 63 11.47 -14.80 -2.93
N SER A 64 11.80 -14.77 -4.23
CA SER A 64 11.57 -13.62 -5.11
C SER A 64 10.09 -13.33 -5.31
N VAL A 65 9.23 -14.35 -5.26
CA VAL A 65 7.78 -14.21 -5.39
C VAL A 65 7.10 -14.71 -4.13
N ILE A 66 6.34 -13.81 -3.49
CA ILE A 66 5.58 -14.11 -2.28
C ILE A 66 4.12 -13.75 -2.50
N ARG A 67 3.25 -14.76 -2.35
CA ARG A 67 1.80 -14.59 -2.29
C ARG A 67 1.38 -14.37 -0.85
N SER A 68 0.75 -13.24 -0.57
CA SER A 68 0.25 -12.91 0.76
C SER A 68 -0.94 -13.79 1.11
N LEU A 69 -0.85 -14.49 2.24
CA LEU A 69 -2.04 -15.11 2.85
C LEU A 69 -2.94 -14.07 3.53
N PHE A 70 -2.40 -12.89 3.83
CA PHE A 70 -3.13 -11.79 4.46
C PHE A 70 -3.75 -10.90 3.37
N ASN A 71 -5.00 -11.21 3.04
CA ASN A 71 -5.80 -10.53 2.05
C ASN A 71 -6.63 -9.42 2.69
N THR A 72 -6.79 -8.32 1.98
CA THR A 72 -7.71 -7.24 2.35
C THR A 72 -8.81 -7.10 1.32
N MET A 73 -9.87 -6.35 1.66
CA MET A 73 -10.94 -6.04 0.71
C MET A 73 -10.45 -5.27 -0.51
N THR A 74 -9.43 -4.43 -0.29
CA THR A 74 -8.83 -3.55 -1.30
C THR A 74 -7.78 -4.28 -2.13
N GLU A 75 -7.03 -5.18 -1.51
CA GLU A 75 -5.97 -5.97 -2.15
C GLU A 75 -6.20 -7.46 -1.87
N PRO A 76 -7.13 -8.10 -2.61
CA PRO A 76 -7.33 -9.53 -2.52
C PRO A 76 -6.28 -10.27 -3.35
N GLU A 77 -5.83 -11.40 -2.83
CA GLU A 77 -4.80 -12.28 -3.41
C GLU A 77 -3.55 -11.50 -3.80
N LYS A 78 -3.07 -10.64 -2.89
CA LYS A 78 -1.90 -9.80 -3.12
C LYS A 78 -0.67 -10.68 -3.36
N GLU A 79 0.00 -10.45 -4.46
CA GLU A 79 1.28 -11.06 -4.82
C GLU A 79 2.35 -9.99 -4.95
N THR A 80 3.55 -10.30 -4.52
CA THR A 80 4.67 -9.37 -4.52
C THR A 80 5.89 -10.08 -5.10
N MET A 81 6.52 -9.46 -6.09
CA MET A 81 7.68 -10.01 -6.78
C MET A 81 8.85 -9.03 -6.69
N CYS A 82 9.98 -9.48 -6.15
CA CYS A 82 11.23 -8.75 -6.16
C CYS A 82 12.03 -9.12 -7.41
N PHE A 83 12.27 -8.14 -8.29
CA PHE A 83 12.94 -8.36 -9.58
C PHE A 83 14.48 -8.33 -9.48
N THR A 84 15.05 -7.71 -8.46
CA THR A 84 16.48 -7.34 -8.43
C THR A 84 17.11 -7.63 -7.08
N GLY A 85 18.26 -8.31 -7.08
CA GLY A 85 19.13 -8.42 -5.90
C GLY A 85 18.55 -9.24 -4.74
N VAL A 86 17.66 -10.19 -5.00
CA VAL A 86 17.01 -10.99 -3.94
C VAL A 86 18.04 -11.74 -3.09
N ASN A 87 19.09 -12.24 -3.73
CA ASN A 87 20.14 -13.02 -3.06
C ASN A 87 21.07 -12.17 -2.20
N ASP A 88 21.11 -10.85 -2.43
CA ASP A 88 21.98 -9.92 -1.70
C ASP A 88 21.25 -9.21 -0.55
N LEU A 89 19.95 -9.49 -0.38
CA LEU A 89 19.11 -8.86 0.64
C LEU A 89 18.99 -9.74 1.88
N ASP A 90 19.15 -9.14 3.05
CA ASP A 90 18.86 -9.81 4.32
C ASP A 90 17.37 -10.25 4.38
N SER A 91 17.12 -11.40 5.03
CA SER A 91 15.75 -11.91 5.26
C SER A 91 14.82 -10.86 5.90
N TRP A 92 15.33 -10.09 6.88
CA TRP A 92 14.56 -9.02 7.52
C TRP A 92 14.16 -7.90 6.56
N LEU A 93 15.06 -7.52 5.64
CA LEU A 93 14.81 -6.43 4.71
C LEU A 93 13.83 -6.89 3.63
N LEU A 94 13.99 -8.13 3.17
CA LEU A 94 13.10 -8.77 2.21
C LEU A 94 11.68 -8.89 2.77
N GLU A 95 11.51 -9.33 4.01
CA GLU A 95 10.23 -9.36 4.71
C GLU A 95 9.54 -7.99 4.70
N ARG A 96 10.23 -6.94 5.17
CA ARG A 96 9.63 -5.60 5.24
C ARG A 96 9.24 -5.09 3.87
N MET A 97 10.07 -5.35 2.87
CA MET A 97 9.78 -5.02 1.48
C MET A 97 8.46 -5.65 1.02
N HIS A 98 8.29 -6.96 1.22
CA HIS A 98 7.05 -7.66 0.85
C HIS A 98 5.83 -7.23 1.70
N TYR A 99 6.05 -6.91 2.97
CA TYR A 99 5.00 -6.44 3.87
C TYR A 99 4.46 -5.07 3.45
N TYR A 100 5.34 -4.09 3.27
CA TYR A 100 4.99 -2.70 2.95
C TYR A 100 4.61 -2.49 1.48
N ALA A 101 4.93 -3.43 0.60
CA ALA A 101 4.48 -3.39 -0.80
C ALA A 101 2.95 -3.41 -0.90
N SER A 102 2.38 -2.29 -1.36
CA SER A 102 0.94 -2.08 -1.53
C SER A 102 0.69 -1.10 -2.69
N ILE A 103 -0.33 -1.38 -3.51
CA ILE A 103 -0.82 -0.49 -4.58
C ILE A 103 -1.93 0.42 -4.05
N HIS A 104 -2.60 0.03 -2.98
CA HIS A 104 -3.78 0.70 -2.46
C HIS A 104 -3.55 2.18 -2.14
N SER A 105 -2.39 2.52 -1.55
CA SER A 105 -2.04 3.90 -1.21
C SER A 105 -1.96 4.79 -2.46
N ILE A 106 -1.30 4.29 -3.51
CA ILE A 106 -1.12 4.98 -4.80
C ILE A 106 -2.47 5.12 -5.52
N ASP A 107 -3.27 4.05 -5.57
CA ASP A 107 -4.59 4.10 -6.21
C ASP A 107 -5.54 5.07 -5.48
N SER A 108 -5.51 5.07 -4.15
CA SER A 108 -6.27 6.03 -3.33
C SER A 108 -5.88 7.48 -3.61
N LEU A 109 -4.57 7.75 -3.72
CA LEU A 109 -4.07 9.07 -4.10
C LEU A 109 -4.58 9.47 -5.49
N PHE A 110 -4.44 8.61 -6.49
CA PHE A 110 -4.93 8.91 -7.84
C PHE A 110 -6.45 9.08 -7.89
N ASN A 111 -7.20 8.27 -7.16
CA ASN A 111 -8.65 8.42 -7.08
C ASN A 111 -9.05 9.75 -6.42
N ALA A 112 -8.34 10.16 -5.36
CA ALA A 112 -8.55 11.47 -4.73
C ALA A 112 -8.22 12.62 -5.70
N THR A 113 -7.11 12.53 -6.43
CA THR A 113 -6.72 13.52 -7.44
C THR A 113 -7.76 13.63 -8.55
N ARG A 114 -8.22 12.50 -9.10
CA ARG A 114 -9.23 12.47 -10.19
C ARG A 114 -10.60 13.01 -9.76
N ARG A 115 -11.02 12.76 -8.51
CA ARG A 115 -12.29 13.29 -7.98
C ARG A 115 -12.22 14.77 -7.61
N SER A 116 -11.03 15.26 -7.28
CA SER A 116 -10.83 16.65 -6.88
C SER A 116 -10.63 17.59 -8.07
N LEU A 117 -10.11 17.08 -9.19
CA LEU A 117 -9.74 17.87 -10.35
C LEU A 117 -10.63 17.52 -11.53
N SER A 118 -11.54 18.45 -11.88
CA SER A 118 -12.44 18.34 -13.03
C SER A 118 -11.70 18.03 -14.35
N TYR A 119 -10.48 18.56 -14.50
CA TYR A 119 -9.59 18.34 -15.65
C TYR A 119 -9.09 16.90 -15.80
N LEU A 120 -9.04 16.13 -14.72
CA LEU A 120 -8.54 14.76 -14.69
C LEU A 120 -9.64 13.75 -14.37
N GLU A 121 -10.89 14.21 -14.36
CA GLU A 121 -12.05 13.35 -14.18
C GLU A 121 -12.15 12.40 -15.37
N ARG A 122 -12.55 11.14 -15.10
CA ARG A 122 -12.81 10.21 -16.21
C ARG A 122 -14.02 10.72 -16.98
N PRO A 123 -13.92 10.86 -18.31
CA PRO A 123 -15.05 11.30 -19.09
C PRO A 123 -16.15 10.24 -19.06
N ILE A 124 -17.40 10.70 -18.92
CA ILE A 124 -18.56 9.82 -18.79
C ILE A 124 -18.94 9.32 -20.18
N SER A 125 -18.71 8.03 -20.45
CA SER A 125 -19.22 7.38 -21.66
C SER A 125 -20.73 7.18 -21.52
N LYS A 126 -21.52 7.75 -22.44
CA LYS A 126 -22.95 7.44 -22.58
C LYS A 126 -23.12 6.37 -23.66
N GLU A 127 -23.98 5.38 -23.42
CA GLU A 127 -24.26 4.29 -24.38
C GLU A 127 -24.72 4.81 -25.75
N SER A 128 -25.45 5.93 -25.76
CA SER A 128 -25.93 6.58 -26.99
C SER A 128 -24.84 7.26 -27.83
N ASN A 129 -23.60 7.36 -27.34
CA ASN A 129 -22.54 8.13 -28.02
C ASN A 129 -21.59 7.26 -28.86
N SER A 130 -21.93 6.00 -29.15
CA SER A 130 -21.14 5.08 -29.98
C SER A 130 -19.64 5.03 -29.61
N GLY A 131 -19.32 5.05 -28.32
CA GLY A 131 -17.94 5.06 -27.83
C GLY A 131 -17.20 6.40 -27.92
N LYS A 132 -17.83 7.48 -28.40
CA LYS A 132 -17.26 8.83 -28.40
C LYS A 132 -17.24 9.40 -26.99
N VAL A 133 -16.10 9.94 -26.61
CA VAL A 133 -15.81 10.45 -25.27
C VAL A 133 -15.63 11.96 -25.36
N TRP A 134 -16.56 12.75 -24.81
CA TRP A 134 -16.45 14.21 -24.83
C TRP A 134 -15.60 14.69 -23.65
N ALA A 135 -14.45 15.28 -23.96
CA ALA A 135 -13.52 15.81 -22.96
C ALA A 135 -13.71 17.32 -22.77
N GLY A 136 -14.96 17.77 -22.57
CA GLY A 136 -15.32 19.20 -22.51
C GLY A 136 -14.69 19.98 -21.35
N LYS A 137 -14.12 19.28 -20.36
CA LYS A 137 -13.43 19.88 -19.21
C LYS A 137 -11.93 19.98 -19.42
N ASN A 138 -11.34 19.42 -20.48
CA ASN A 138 -9.88 19.43 -20.62
C ASN A 138 -9.36 20.86 -20.83
N PRO A 139 -8.25 21.25 -20.17
CA PRO A 139 -7.68 22.57 -20.37
C PRO A 139 -7.08 22.68 -21.78
N TYR A 140 -7.25 23.85 -22.41
CA TYR A 140 -6.64 24.14 -23.72
C TYR A 140 -5.11 24.12 -23.68
N ASN A 141 -4.51 24.40 -22.52
CA ASN A 141 -3.06 24.35 -22.30
C ASN A 141 -2.72 23.24 -21.29
N PRO A 142 -1.93 22.22 -21.67
CA PRO A 142 -1.56 21.12 -20.78
C PRO A 142 -0.74 21.57 -19.55
N ASN A 143 -0.02 22.68 -19.64
CA ASN A 143 0.75 23.23 -18.51
C ASN A 143 -0.14 23.62 -17.31
N MET A 144 -1.46 23.81 -17.54
CA MET A 144 -2.40 24.04 -16.44
C MET A 144 -2.59 22.81 -15.56
N ILE A 145 -2.42 21.60 -16.10
CA ILE A 145 -2.54 20.35 -15.33
C ILE A 145 -1.41 20.27 -14.31
N GLU A 146 -0.17 20.58 -14.71
CA GLU A 146 0.99 20.59 -13.83
C GLU A 146 0.79 21.55 -12.64
N LYS A 147 0.42 22.81 -12.93
CA LYS A 147 0.16 23.82 -11.90
C LYS A 147 -0.92 23.39 -10.90
N VAL A 148 -2.00 22.81 -11.41
CA VAL A 148 -3.12 22.36 -10.58
C VAL A 148 -2.74 21.11 -9.76
N LEU A 149 -1.91 20.22 -10.31
CA LEU A 149 -1.36 19.08 -9.58
C LEU A 149 -0.43 19.51 -8.45
N ASP A 150 0.40 20.54 -8.67
CA ASP A 150 1.28 21.09 -7.64
C ASP A 150 0.47 21.70 -6.48
N ILE A 151 -0.56 22.47 -6.80
CA ILE A 151 -1.50 22.99 -5.79
C ILE A 151 -2.16 21.84 -5.04
N GLN A 152 -2.65 20.82 -5.76
CA GLN A 152 -3.29 19.66 -5.14
C GLN A 152 -2.34 18.90 -4.22
N ARG A 153 -1.05 18.78 -4.59
CA ARG A 153 -0.01 18.17 -3.76
C ARG A 153 0.17 18.94 -2.46
N ALA A 154 0.27 20.27 -2.54
CA ALA A 154 0.38 21.13 -1.35
C ALA A 154 -0.87 21.01 -0.46
N CYS A 155 -2.06 21.12 -1.04
CA CYS A 155 -3.33 20.98 -0.33
C CYS A 155 -3.47 19.61 0.36
N ASN A 156 -3.15 18.51 -0.34
CA ASN A 156 -3.24 17.18 0.23
C ASN A 156 -2.26 16.96 1.39
N ASN A 157 -1.04 17.51 1.30
CA ASN A 157 -0.01 17.29 2.31
C ASN A 157 -0.14 18.21 3.53
N PHE A 158 -0.57 19.46 3.34
CA PHE A 158 -0.54 20.50 4.38
C PHE A 158 -1.89 21.04 4.82
N ILE A 159 -2.95 20.91 4.01
CA ILE A 159 -4.28 21.46 4.33
C ILE A 159 -5.28 20.36 4.69
N LYS A 160 -5.24 19.23 3.98
CA LYS A 160 -6.20 18.15 4.18
C LYS A 160 -6.01 17.48 5.53
N ILE A 161 -6.91 17.75 6.45
CA ILE A 161 -6.94 17.15 7.78
C ILE A 161 -7.71 15.83 7.73
N SER A 162 -7.15 14.79 8.34
CA SER A 162 -7.84 13.52 8.49
C SER A 162 -8.81 13.55 9.68
N PRO A 163 -10.10 13.21 9.50
CA PRO A 163 -11.09 13.21 10.59
C PRO A 163 -10.74 12.30 11.77
N LYS A 164 -9.96 11.23 11.50
CA LYS A 164 -9.56 10.26 12.53
C LYS A 164 -8.58 10.82 13.56
N ASP A 165 -7.63 11.65 13.13
CA ASP A 165 -6.49 12.06 13.96
C ASP A 165 -6.36 13.59 14.06
N ASN A 166 -7.22 14.34 13.36
CA ASN A 166 -7.17 15.79 13.19
C ASN A 166 -5.76 16.33 12.83
N LYS A 167 -5.01 15.56 12.03
CA LYS A 167 -3.65 15.88 11.58
C LYS A 167 -3.53 15.82 10.06
N THR A 168 -2.60 16.59 9.52
CA THR A 168 -2.22 16.57 8.10
C THR A 168 -1.23 15.44 7.80
N PRO A 169 -1.13 14.96 6.55
CA PRO A 169 -0.13 13.96 6.17
C PRO A 169 1.31 14.36 6.50
N ALA A 170 1.69 15.63 6.29
CA ALA A 170 3.02 16.12 6.62
C ALA A 170 3.33 16.00 8.12
N MET A 171 2.36 16.33 9.00
CA MET A 171 2.53 16.17 10.45
C MET A 171 2.71 14.70 10.87
N ARG A 172 2.04 13.76 10.18
CA ARG A 172 2.20 12.33 10.45
C ARG A 172 3.60 11.84 10.11
N LEU A 173 4.12 12.25 8.96
CA LEU A 173 5.48 11.94 8.54
C LEU A 173 6.49 12.54 9.52
N ALA A 174 6.37 13.83 9.84
CA ALA A 174 7.26 14.52 10.78
C ALA A 174 7.34 13.79 12.13
N ARG A 175 6.19 13.34 12.68
CA ARG A 175 6.15 12.58 13.93
C ARG A 175 6.95 11.26 13.86
N ILE A 176 6.93 10.56 12.73
CA ILE A 176 7.69 9.33 12.54
C ILE A 176 9.19 9.64 12.57
N PHE A 177 9.63 10.68 11.84
CA PHE A 177 11.03 11.10 11.84
C PHE A 177 11.51 11.54 13.22
N HIS A 178 10.71 12.33 13.96
CA HIS A 178 11.04 12.74 15.32
C HIS A 178 11.07 11.58 16.32
N LYS A 179 10.14 10.61 16.20
CA LYS A 179 10.18 9.41 17.05
C LYS A 179 11.39 8.52 16.73
N GLY A 180 11.75 8.39 15.46
CA GLY A 180 12.98 7.70 15.05
C GLY A 180 14.20 8.31 15.73
N ALA A 181 14.36 9.63 15.67
CA ALA A 181 15.47 10.36 16.28
C ALA A 181 15.54 10.22 17.82
N ALA A 182 14.39 10.10 18.51
CA ALA A 182 14.36 9.86 19.94
C ALA A 182 14.71 8.41 20.35
N THR A 183 14.64 7.46 19.41
CA THR A 183 14.94 6.04 19.66
C THR A 183 16.37 5.67 19.23
N SER A 184 16.94 6.43 18.29
CA SER A 184 18.34 6.36 17.90
C SER A 184 19.10 7.52 18.54
N GLY A 185 19.62 7.32 19.76
CA GLY A 185 20.55 8.23 20.43
C GLY A 185 21.91 8.35 19.72
N GLN A 186 21.91 8.61 18.42
CA GLN A 186 23.08 9.07 17.69
C GLN A 186 22.77 10.43 17.09
N VAL A 187 23.32 11.42 17.77
CA VAL A 187 23.46 12.81 17.35
C VAL A 187 24.21 12.81 16.02
N ILE A 188 23.52 13.07 14.92
CA ILE A 188 24.16 13.49 13.68
C ILE A 188 24.35 15.01 13.81
N GLN A 189 25.52 15.40 14.32
CA GLN A 189 26.03 16.76 14.12
C GLN A 189 26.38 16.90 12.63
N LEU A 190 25.89 17.99 12.04
CA LEU A 190 26.21 18.43 10.68
C LEU A 190 27.71 18.61 10.48
#